data_AF-A0A529ZG31-F1
#
_entry.id   AF-A0A529ZG31-F1
#
_cell.length_a   1.000
_cell.length_b   1.000
_cell.length_c   1.000
_cell.angle_alpha   90.00
_cell.angle_beta   90.00
_cell.angle_gamma   90.00
#
_symmetry.space_group_name_H-M   'P 1'
#
loop_
_entity.id
_entity.type
_entity.pdbx_description
1 polymer ?
#
loop_
_entity_poly.entity_id
_entity_poly.type
_entity_poly.pdbx_seq_one_letter_code
_entity_poly.pdbx_strand_id
1 'polypeptide(L)'
;EYLGEDYHHAGGVPAVVAELMKGGLLPHPEAITANGKTMGDNCRDAVNENPDVISSAAKPLKANAGFINLKGNLFDSAIMKTSGISPEFRERYLSNPNDPEAFEGKAIVFDGPEDYHARIDDPAQGIDEHTVLFMRGAGPVG
;
A
#
# COMPACT_ATOMS: atom_id res chain seq x y z
N GLU A 1 4.45 11.02 -9.39
CA GLU A 1 4.08 12.29 -10.03
C GLU A 1 4.56 13.46 -9.19
N TYR A 2 4.24 13.49 -7.90
CA TYR A 2 4.68 14.54 -6.97
C TYR A 2 5.61 14.02 -5.88
N LEU A 3 6.29 14.92 -5.17
CA LEU A 3 7.18 14.61 -4.04
C LEU A 3 6.76 15.36 -2.76
N GLY A 4 7.58 15.28 -1.71
CA GLY A 4 7.24 15.78 -0.38
C GLY A 4 7.01 17.30 -0.30
N GLU A 5 7.68 18.09 -1.14
CA GLU A 5 7.50 19.55 -1.18
C GLU A 5 6.12 19.94 -1.73
N ASP A 6 5.68 19.30 -2.82
CA ASP A 6 4.33 19.48 -3.35
C ASP A 6 3.27 19.10 -2.32
N TYR A 7 3.48 17.98 -1.62
CA TYR A 7 2.59 17.52 -0.56
C TYR A 7 2.48 18.53 0.58
N HIS A 8 3.60 19.13 0.99
CA HIS A 8 3.60 20.19 1.99
C HIS A 8 2.82 21.42 1.51
N HIS A 9 3.10 21.90 0.30
CA HIS A 9 2.42 23.06 -0.28
C HIS A 9 0.93 22.82 -0.53
N ALA A 10 0.52 21.57 -0.80
CA ALA A 10 -0.89 21.20 -0.94
C ALA A 10 -1.67 21.23 0.40
N GLY A 11 -1.00 21.44 1.54
CA GLY A 11 -1.60 21.47 2.88
C GLY A 11 -1.22 20.28 3.76
N GLY A 12 -0.45 19.32 3.24
CA GLY A 12 0.16 18.22 3.98
C GLY A 12 -0.81 17.33 4.75
N VAL A 13 -0.35 16.82 5.89
CA VAL A 13 -1.13 15.92 6.75
C VAL A 13 -2.44 16.55 7.23
N PRO A 14 -2.48 17.83 7.67
CA PRO A 14 -3.74 18.46 8.07
C PRO A 14 -4.82 18.44 6.97
N ALA A 15 -4.46 18.71 5.72
CA ALA A 15 -5.40 18.65 4.60
C ALA A 15 -5.93 17.23 4.35
N VAL A 16 -5.06 16.19 4.47
CA VAL A 16 -5.50 14.80 4.39
C VAL A 16 -6.48 14.45 5.50
N VAL A 17 -6.19 14.85 6.75
CA VAL A 17 -7.08 14.60 7.89
C VAL A 17 -8.43 15.32 7.70
N ALA A 18 -8.42 16.54 7.16
CA ALA A 18 -9.63 17.27 6.81
C ALA A 18 -10.48 16.50 5.78
N GLU A 19 -9.88 15.96 4.72
CA GLU A 19 -10.57 15.14 3.73
C GLU A 19 -11.14 13.85 4.34
N LEU A 20 -10.39 13.18 5.22
CA LEU A 20 -10.89 12.01 5.94
C LEU A 20 -12.10 12.36 6.82
N MET A 21 -12.08 13.51 7.50
CA MET A 21 -13.24 13.97 8.28
C MET A 21 -14.45 14.28 7.40
N LYS A 22 -14.26 14.97 6.27
CA LYS A 22 -15.34 15.26 5.30
C LYS A 22 -15.97 13.98 4.77
N GLY A 23 -15.17 12.94 4.55
CA GLY A 23 -15.63 11.62 4.12
C GLY A 23 -16.19 10.72 5.24
N GLY A 24 -16.15 11.15 6.50
CA GLY A 24 -16.52 10.29 7.64
C GLY A 24 -15.57 9.10 7.85
N LEU A 25 -14.34 9.18 7.33
CA LEU A 25 -13.33 8.13 7.34
C LEU A 25 -12.33 8.23 8.51
N LEU A 26 -12.37 9.32 9.28
CA LEU A 26 -11.61 9.46 10.51
C LEU A 26 -12.46 8.98 11.69
N PRO A 27 -12.17 7.82 12.31
CA PRO A 27 -13.04 7.24 13.32
C PRO A 27 -13.04 7.98 14.66
N HIS A 28 -11.97 8.73 14.96
CA HIS A 28 -11.75 9.37 16.26
C HIS A 28 -11.30 10.84 16.12
N PRO A 29 -12.13 11.74 15.56
CA PRO A 29 -11.81 13.16 15.45
C PRO A 29 -11.58 13.83 16.81
N GLU A 30 -12.19 13.33 17.88
CA GLU A 30 -12.10 13.83 19.25
C GLU A 30 -10.81 13.43 20.00
N ALA A 31 -9.93 12.63 19.38
CA ALA A 31 -8.69 12.20 20.00
C ALA A 31 -7.80 13.40 20.37
N ILE A 32 -7.43 13.50 21.65
CA ILE A 32 -6.55 14.56 22.16
C ILE A 32 -5.14 14.37 21.63
N THR A 33 -4.55 15.47 21.18
CA THR A 33 -3.18 15.51 20.64
C THR A 33 -2.22 16.21 21.61
N ALA A 34 -0.92 16.18 21.29
CA ALA A 34 0.13 16.72 22.16
C ALA A 34 0.00 18.23 22.48
N ASN A 35 -0.75 19.00 21.68
CA ASN A 35 -1.00 20.42 21.95
C ASN A 35 -2.23 20.69 22.82
N GLY A 36 -2.87 19.62 23.34
CA GLY A 36 -4.06 19.70 24.18
C GLY A 36 -5.39 19.88 23.42
N LYS A 37 -5.36 20.04 22.09
CA LYS A 37 -6.56 20.10 21.24
C LYS A 37 -6.87 18.75 20.61
N THR A 38 -8.11 18.55 20.18
CA THR A 38 -8.50 17.35 19.44
C THR A 38 -7.89 17.34 18.04
N MET A 39 -7.77 16.16 17.43
CA MET A 39 -7.36 16.03 16.02
C MET A 39 -8.29 16.83 15.10
N GLY A 40 -9.59 16.80 15.37
CA GLY A 40 -10.59 17.59 14.66
C GLY A 40 -10.33 19.08 14.75
N ASP A 41 -10.11 19.62 15.96
CA ASP A 41 -9.84 21.06 16.14
C ASP A 41 -8.56 21.51 15.43
N ASN A 42 -7.56 20.63 15.33
CA ASN A 42 -6.29 20.95 14.67
C ASN A 42 -6.40 20.96 13.14
N CYS A 43 -7.32 20.19 12.55
CA CYS A 43 -7.31 19.93 11.10
C CYS A 43 -8.60 20.33 10.37
N ARG A 44 -9.70 20.64 11.07
CA ARG A 44 -11.01 20.88 10.42
C ARG A 44 -10.99 22.01 9.40
N ASP A 45 -10.23 23.06 9.69
CA ASP A 45 -10.12 24.25 8.84
C ASP A 45 -8.94 24.17 7.85
N ALA A 46 -8.21 23.05 7.81
CA ALA A 46 -7.11 22.87 6.87
C ALA A 46 -7.64 22.79 5.43
N VAL A 47 -6.99 23.52 4.54
CA VAL A 47 -7.34 23.61 3.13
C VAL A 47 -6.41 22.72 2.32
N ASN A 48 -7.00 21.99 1.38
CA ASN A 48 -6.27 21.32 0.32
C ASN A 48 -6.05 22.33 -0.82
N GLU A 49 -4.82 22.82 -0.93
CA GLU A 49 -4.43 23.85 -1.90
C GLU A 49 -4.14 23.26 -3.29
N ASN A 50 -3.97 21.93 -3.40
CA ASN A 50 -3.71 21.27 -4.67
C ASN A 50 -4.35 19.86 -4.75
N PRO A 51 -5.56 19.76 -5.33
CA PRO A 51 -6.29 18.49 -5.47
C PRO A 51 -5.60 17.42 -6.34
N ASP A 52 -4.63 17.81 -7.18
CA ASP A 52 -3.84 16.86 -7.97
C ASP A 52 -2.80 16.13 -7.11
N VAL A 53 -2.34 16.77 -6.02
CA VAL A 53 -1.39 16.20 -5.05
C VAL A 53 -2.12 15.47 -3.93
N ILE A 54 -3.17 16.07 -3.37
CA ILE A 54 -4.01 15.48 -2.33
C ILE A 54 -5.41 15.28 -2.91
N SER A 55 -5.79 14.05 -3.21
CA SER A 55 -7.14 13.79 -3.73
C SER A 55 -8.20 13.87 -2.63
N SER A 56 -9.42 14.26 -3.00
CA SER A 56 -10.54 14.32 -2.06
C SER A 56 -11.05 12.93 -1.68
N ALA A 57 -11.72 12.82 -0.53
CA ALA A 57 -12.33 11.56 -0.10
C ALA A 57 -13.43 11.07 -1.07
N ALA A 58 -14.10 11.99 -1.77
CA ALA A 58 -15.13 11.67 -2.76
C ALA A 58 -14.55 11.22 -4.12
N LYS A 59 -13.31 11.60 -4.43
CA LYS A 59 -12.60 11.22 -5.66
C LYS A 59 -11.17 10.77 -5.33
N PRO A 60 -11.01 9.62 -4.64
CA PRO A 60 -9.70 9.13 -4.28
C PRO A 60 -8.95 8.57 -5.49
N LEU A 61 -7.62 8.50 -5.42
CA LEU A 61 -6.80 7.83 -6.44
C LEU A 61 -7.16 6.34 -6.60
N LYS A 62 -7.47 5.68 -5.48
CA LYS A 62 -7.93 4.30 -5.40
C LYS A 62 -8.91 4.17 -4.23
N ALA A 63 -10.04 3.50 -4.45
CA ALA A 63 -11.05 3.33 -3.41
C ALA A 63 -10.53 2.56 -2.19
N ASN A 64 -9.81 1.45 -2.42
CA ASN A 64 -9.28 0.58 -1.36
C ASN A 64 -7.74 0.49 -1.44
N ALA A 65 -7.06 1.56 -1.01
CA ALA A 65 -5.60 1.70 -1.09
C ALA A 65 -4.84 1.19 0.16
N GLY A 66 -5.57 0.67 1.15
CA GLY A 66 -5.03 0.20 2.42
C GLY A 66 -4.24 -1.10 2.32
N PHE A 67 -3.80 -1.59 3.47
CA PHE A 67 -3.16 -2.89 3.59
C PHE A 67 -4.19 -4.01 3.61
N ILE A 68 -3.90 -5.10 2.89
CA ILE A 68 -4.61 -6.37 3.05
C ILE A 68 -3.79 -7.27 3.97
N ASN A 69 -4.45 -7.84 4.99
CA ASN A 69 -3.87 -8.85 5.85
C ASN A 69 -4.16 -10.25 5.28
N LEU A 70 -3.10 -11.01 5.05
CA LEU A 70 -3.13 -12.37 4.53
C LEU A 70 -2.75 -13.35 5.65
N LYS A 71 -3.36 -14.53 5.65
CA LYS A 71 -3.04 -15.64 6.56
C LYS A 71 -3.04 -16.95 5.80
N GLY A 72 -2.32 -17.95 6.31
CA GLY A 72 -2.33 -19.29 5.73
C GLY A 72 -1.31 -20.21 6.38
N ASN A 73 -0.99 -21.30 5.69
CA ASN A 73 0.04 -22.25 6.13
C ASN A 73 1.48 -21.72 6.01
N LEU A 74 1.71 -20.62 5.29
CA LEU A 74 3.03 -19.98 5.15
C LEU A 74 3.36 -18.98 6.27
N PHE A 75 2.33 -18.36 6.86
CA PHE A 75 2.48 -17.31 7.87
C PHE A 75 1.17 -17.11 8.64
N ASP A 76 1.31 -16.75 9.92
CA ASP A 76 0.17 -16.36 10.77
C ASP A 76 -0.44 -15.02 10.37
N SER A 77 0.38 -14.12 9.78
CA SER A 77 -0.03 -12.82 9.25
C SER A 77 1.02 -12.27 8.29
N ALA A 78 0.57 -11.74 7.16
CA ALA A 78 1.37 -10.95 6.22
C ALA A 78 0.57 -9.76 5.71
N ILE A 79 1.25 -8.70 5.26
CA ILE A 79 0.62 -7.48 4.77
C ILE A 79 0.98 -7.26 3.30
N MET A 80 -0.04 -7.04 2.46
CA MET A 80 0.13 -6.63 1.06
C MET A 80 -0.28 -5.16 0.85
N LYS A 81 0.55 -4.39 0.15
CA LYS A 81 0.29 -2.99 -0.23
C LYS A 81 -0.50 -2.93 -1.54
N THR A 82 -1.80 -2.64 -1.47
CA THR A 82 -2.66 -2.59 -2.68
C THR A 82 -2.49 -1.29 -3.48
N SER A 83 -2.06 -0.22 -2.82
CA SER A 83 -1.83 1.08 -3.46
C SER A 83 -0.79 1.03 -4.59
N GLY A 84 0.14 0.07 -4.55
CA GLY A 84 1.16 -0.13 -5.59
C GLY A 84 0.74 -0.99 -6.78
N ILE A 85 -0.42 -1.67 -6.72
CA ILE A 85 -0.85 -2.59 -7.78
C ILE A 85 -1.26 -1.80 -9.04
N SER A 86 -0.58 -1.98 -10.16
CA SER A 86 -0.92 -1.31 -11.42
C SER A 86 -2.20 -1.91 -12.03
N PRO A 87 -2.91 -1.17 -12.91
CA PRO A 87 -4.04 -1.74 -13.66
C PRO A 87 -3.65 -2.96 -14.48
N GLU A 88 -2.47 -2.94 -15.10
CA GLU A 88 -1.96 -4.06 -15.90
C GLU A 88 -1.64 -5.29 -15.04
N PHE A 89 -1.06 -5.13 -13.86
CA PHE A 89 -0.79 -6.23 -12.94
C PHE A 89 -2.10 -6.86 -12.48
N ARG A 90 -3.08 -6.03 -12.13
CA ARG A 90 -4.41 -6.49 -11.71
C ARG A 90 -5.07 -7.29 -12.84
N GLU A 91 -5.03 -6.78 -14.05
CA GLU A 91 -5.61 -7.45 -15.20
C GLU A 91 -4.95 -8.80 -15.49
N ARG A 92 -3.61 -8.85 -15.44
CA ARG A 92 -2.88 -10.09 -15.72
C ARG A 92 -3.07 -11.14 -14.63
N TYR A 93 -3.06 -10.75 -13.36
CA TYR A 93 -2.90 -11.70 -12.24
C TYR A 93 -4.12 -11.83 -11.33
N LEU A 94 -5.01 -10.84 -11.28
CA LEU A 94 -6.08 -10.76 -10.28
C LEU A 94 -7.49 -10.68 -10.90
N SER A 95 -7.63 -10.68 -12.22
CA SER A 95 -8.91 -10.57 -12.95
C SER A 95 -9.48 -11.93 -13.43
N ASN A 96 -9.06 -13.06 -12.86
CA ASN A 96 -9.61 -14.37 -13.24
C ASN A 96 -11.12 -14.43 -12.91
N PRO A 97 -12.02 -14.66 -13.90
CA PRO A 97 -13.46 -14.64 -13.66
C PRO A 97 -13.94 -15.80 -12.78
N ASN A 98 -13.18 -16.90 -12.69
CA ASN A 98 -13.52 -18.06 -11.86
C ASN A 98 -13.00 -17.91 -10.42
N ASP A 99 -11.98 -17.07 -10.20
CA ASP A 99 -11.37 -16.85 -8.89
C ASP A 99 -10.80 -15.41 -8.81
N PRO A 100 -11.68 -14.40 -8.64
CA PRO A 100 -11.28 -13.00 -8.66
C PRO A 100 -10.39 -12.66 -7.46
N GLU A 101 -9.40 -11.78 -7.66
CA GLU A 101 -8.36 -11.43 -6.67
C GLU A 101 -7.41 -12.57 -6.26
N ALA A 102 -7.42 -13.69 -6.98
CA ALA A 102 -6.53 -14.82 -6.73
C ALA A 102 -5.52 -15.03 -7.86
N PHE A 103 -4.32 -15.44 -7.48
CA PHE A 103 -3.25 -15.84 -8.38
C PHE A 103 -2.55 -17.09 -7.85
N GLU A 104 -2.32 -18.07 -8.71
CA GLU A 104 -1.51 -19.24 -8.44
C GLU A 104 -0.32 -19.27 -9.39
N GLY A 105 0.86 -19.53 -8.85
CA GLY A 105 2.10 -19.49 -9.61
C GLY A 105 3.19 -20.37 -9.02
N LYS A 106 4.21 -20.67 -9.83
CA LYS A 106 5.37 -21.44 -9.40
C LYS A 106 6.17 -20.63 -8.37
N ALA A 107 6.52 -21.24 -7.24
CA ALA A 107 7.37 -20.60 -6.24
C ALA A 107 8.86 -20.77 -6.59
N ILE A 108 9.61 -19.66 -6.60
CA ILE A 108 11.08 -19.67 -6.58
C ILE A 108 11.53 -19.03 -5.28
N VAL A 109 12.33 -19.77 -4.51
CA VAL A 109 12.77 -19.38 -3.16
C VAL A 109 14.23 -18.97 -3.19
N PHE A 110 14.53 -17.85 -2.54
CA PHE A 110 15.86 -17.32 -2.29
C PHE A 110 16.13 -17.23 -0.79
N ASP A 111 17.33 -17.65 -0.38
CA ASP A 111 17.82 -17.60 1.00
C ASP A 111 18.62 -16.30 1.20
N GLY A 112 17.91 -15.21 1.52
CA GLY A 112 18.48 -13.89 1.69
C GLY A 112 18.74 -13.11 0.38
N PRO A 113 19.12 -11.82 0.50
CA PRO A 113 19.34 -10.95 -0.65
C PRO A 113 20.56 -11.34 -1.49
N GLU A 114 21.60 -11.91 -0.87
CA GLU A 114 22.81 -12.36 -1.58
C GLU A 114 22.50 -13.50 -2.55
N ASP A 115 21.71 -14.48 -2.11
CA ASP A 115 21.29 -15.62 -2.93
C ASP A 115 20.35 -15.18 -4.06
N TYR A 116 19.46 -14.22 -3.78
CA TYR A 116 18.65 -13.57 -4.81
C TYR A 116 19.51 -12.91 -5.89
N HIS A 117 20.47 -12.06 -5.50
CA HIS A 117 21.33 -11.39 -6.46
C HIS A 117 22.19 -12.38 -7.27
N ALA A 118 22.60 -13.49 -6.67
CA ALA A 118 23.39 -14.50 -7.35
C ALA A 118 22.58 -15.31 -8.38
N ARG A 119 21.28 -15.54 -8.16
CA ARG A 119 20.48 -16.51 -8.93
C ARG A 119 19.32 -15.91 -9.73
N ILE A 120 18.89 -14.68 -9.50
CA ILE A 120 17.68 -14.13 -10.15
C ILE A 120 17.77 -14.14 -11.69
N ASP A 121 18.97 -13.89 -12.23
CA ASP A 121 19.21 -13.83 -13.68
C ASP A 121 19.67 -15.18 -14.27
N ASP A 122 19.78 -16.24 -13.46
CA ASP A 122 20.18 -17.58 -13.92
C ASP A 122 19.04 -18.23 -14.73
N PRO A 123 19.22 -18.48 -16.04
CA PRO A 123 18.18 -19.09 -16.87
C PRO A 123 17.75 -20.48 -16.38
N ALA A 124 18.60 -21.18 -15.62
CA ALA A 124 18.28 -22.48 -15.05
C ALA A 124 17.18 -22.40 -13.97
N GLN A 125 16.89 -21.22 -13.40
CA GLN A 125 15.75 -21.03 -12.49
C GLN A 125 14.41 -21.23 -13.20
N GLY A 126 14.36 -20.98 -14.52
CA GLY A 126 13.14 -21.06 -15.31
C GLY A 126 12.04 -20.16 -14.72
N ILE A 127 12.37 -18.90 -14.48
CA ILE A 127 11.44 -17.86 -14.04
C ILE A 127 10.67 -17.35 -15.26
N ASP A 128 9.35 -17.26 -15.13
CA ASP A 128 8.44 -16.75 -16.13
C ASP A 128 7.45 -15.75 -15.52
N GLU A 129 6.53 -15.23 -16.33
CA GLU A 129 5.51 -14.30 -15.89
C GLU A 129 4.52 -14.87 -14.87
N HIS A 130 4.48 -16.20 -14.67
CA HIS A 130 3.61 -16.90 -13.73
C HIS A 130 4.36 -17.40 -12.49
N THR A 131 5.55 -16.87 -12.23
CA THR A 131 6.38 -17.23 -11.08
C THR A 131 6.21 -16.23 -9.94
N VAL A 132 6.07 -16.72 -8.70
CA VAL A 132 6.10 -15.93 -7.48
C VAL A 132 7.47 -16.06 -6.81
N LEU A 133 8.13 -14.93 -6.61
CA LEU A 133 9.45 -14.87 -5.98
C LEU A 133 9.28 -14.79 -4.45
N PHE A 134 9.92 -15.71 -3.74
CA PHE A 134 9.96 -15.77 -2.28
C PHE A 134 11.38 -15.53 -1.81
N MET A 135 11.58 -14.60 -0.88
CA MET A 135 12.82 -14.45 -0.15
C MET A 135 12.55 -14.76 1.32
N ARG A 136 13.33 -15.66 1.91
CA ARG A 136 13.27 -16.01 3.33
C ARG A 136 14.61 -15.74 4.02
N GLY A 137 14.62 -15.79 5.34
CA GLY A 137 15.82 -15.39 6.11
C GLY A 137 16.07 -13.87 6.09
N ALA A 138 15.03 -13.07 5.85
CA ALA A 138 15.12 -11.60 5.80
C ALA A 138 14.26 -10.91 6.88
N GLY A 139 13.91 -11.66 7.92
CA GLY A 139 13.15 -11.17 9.08
C GLY A 139 14.06 -10.73 10.23
N PRO A 140 13.51 -10.36 11.40
CA PRO A 140 14.29 -9.82 12.53
C PRO A 140 15.43 -10.72 13.05
N VAL A 141 15.32 -12.04 12.86
CA VAL A 141 16.30 -13.04 13.29
C VAL A 141 17.04 -13.67 12.11
N GLY A 142 16.47 -13.52 10.91
CA GLY A 142 16.89 -14.23 9.70
C GLY A 142 18.29 -13.87 9.25
#